data_AF-A0A3B4U235-F1
#
_entry.id   AF-A0A3B4U235-F1
#
_cell.length_a   1.000
_cell.length_b   1.000
_cell.length_c   1.000
_cell.angle_alpha   90.00
_cell.angle_beta   90.00
_cell.angle_gamma   90.00
#
_symmetry.space_group_name_H-M   'P 1'
#
loop_
_entity.id
_entity.type
_entity.pdbx_description
1 polymer ?
#
loop_
_entity_poly.entity_id
_entity_poly.type
_entity_poly.pdbx_seq_one_letter_code
_entity_poly.pdbx_strand_id
1 'polypeptide(L)' 'IFQHDNDPKHTSKSTKEWLHWNKIEALEWPSQSPDLNPIEHLW' A
#
# COMPACT_ATOMS: atom_id res chain seq x y z
N ILE A 1 -0.17 -10.97 1.41
CA ILE A 1 0.09 -9.80 0.53
C ILE A 1 -0.67 -8.63 1.12
N PHE A 2 0.04 -7.54 1.45
CA PHE A 2 -0.48 -6.33 2.06
C PHE A 2 -0.85 -5.32 0.97
N GLN A 3 -2.07 -4.79 1.02
CA GLN A 3 -2.54 -3.77 0.06
C GLN A 3 -2.61 -2.42 0.76
N HIS A 4 -2.01 -1.42 0.15
CA HIS A 4 -2.10 -0.02 0.56
C HIS A 4 -2.03 0.86 -0.69
N ASP A 5 -2.49 2.09 -0.58
CA ASP A 5 -2.39 3.04 -1.68
C ASP A 5 -0.94 3.54 -1.86
N ASN A 6 -0.74 4.32 -2.93
CA ASN A 6 0.54 4.96 -3.24
C ASN A 6 0.69 6.36 -2.63
N ASP A 7 0.02 6.68 -1.52
CA ASP A 7 0.28 7.94 -0.82
C ASP A 7 1.80 8.06 -0.52
N PRO A 8 2.41 9.24 -0.71
CA PRO A 8 3.82 9.48 -0.41
C PRO A 8 4.29 8.96 0.96
N LYS A 9 3.40 8.95 1.97
CA LYS A 9 3.71 8.41 3.31
C LYS A 9 3.95 6.89 3.27
N HIS A 10 3.13 6.18 2.50
CA HIS A 10 3.19 4.73 2.37
C HIS A 10 4.29 4.26 1.41
N THR A 11 4.73 5.13 0.49
CA THR A 11 5.82 4.84 -0.46
C THR A 11 7.18 5.39 -0.01
N SER A 12 7.24 6.06 1.15
CA SER A 12 8.48 6.60 1.72
C SER A 12 9.52 5.52 1.99
N LYS A 13 10.80 5.91 1.97
CA LYS A 13 11.93 4.99 2.19
C LYS A 13 11.82 4.28 3.55
N SER A 14 11.50 5.01 4.60
CA SER A 14 11.32 4.45 5.95
C SER A 14 10.20 3.40 6.01
N THR A 15 9.08 3.66 5.34
CA THR A 15 7.97 2.69 5.28
C THR A 15 8.39 1.43 4.51
N LYS A 16 9.08 1.58 3.37
CA LYS A 16 9.59 0.45 2.59
C LYS A 16 10.60 -0.41 3.37
N GLU A 17 11.52 0.23 4.10
CA GLU A 17 12.49 -0.46 4.95
C GLU A 17 11.81 -1.23 6.09
N TRP A 18 10.81 -0.62 6.73
CA TRP A 18 10.03 -1.29 7.77
C TRP A 18 9.26 -2.49 7.23
N LEU A 19 8.59 -2.37 6.08
CA LEU A 19 7.88 -3.48 5.43
C LEU A 19 8.84 -4.64 5.12
N HIS A 20 10.02 -4.32 4.57
CA HIS A 20 11.06 -5.29 4.27
C HIS A 20 11.58 -6.01 5.53
N TRP A 21 11.89 -5.28 6.61
CA TRP A 21 12.34 -5.88 7.87
C TRP A 21 11.28 -6.78 8.52
N ASN A 22 10.00 -6.43 8.39
CA ASN A 22 8.90 -7.24 8.89
C ASN A 22 8.50 -8.37 7.94
N LYS A 23 9.20 -8.55 6.81
CA LYS A 23 8.89 -9.56 5.78
C LYS A 23 7.45 -9.43 5.25
N ILE A 24 6.96 -8.21 5.16
CA ILE A 24 5.63 -7.90 4.64
C ILE A 24 5.79 -7.61 3.15
N GLU A 25 5.18 -8.45 2.33
CA GLU A 25 5.07 -8.24 0.89
C GLU A 25 3.91 -7.28 0.59
N ALA A 26 4.23 -6.10 0.10
CA ALA A 26 3.25 -5.14 -0.40
C ALA A 26 2.88 -5.45 -1.85
N LEU A 27 1.59 -5.35 -2.18
CA LEU A 27 1.09 -5.46 -3.54
C LEU A 27 1.47 -4.19 -4.32
N GLU A 28 2.04 -4.35 -5.50
CA GLU A 28 2.22 -3.23 -6.41
C GLU A 28 0.85 -2.74 -6.90
N TRP A 29 0.54 -1.47 -6.62
CA TRP A 29 -0.76 -0.90 -6.90
C TRP A 29 -0.64 0.26 -7.90
N PRO A 30 -1.57 0.41 -8.86
CA PRO A 30 -1.64 1.61 -9.68
C PRO A 30 -2.09 2.83 -8.85
N SER A 31 -1.41 3.96 -9.01
CA SER A 31 -1.83 5.23 -8.40
C SER A 31 -3.20 5.67 -8.94
N GLN A 32 -4.02 6.30 -8.09
CA GLN A 32 -5.33 6.85 -8.46
C GLN A 32 -6.38 5.82 -8.91
N SER A 33 -6.33 4.60 -8.35
CA SER A 33 -7.36 3.57 -8.53
C SER A 33 -8.17 3.32 -7.26
N PRO A 34 -9.07 4.25 -6.86
CA PRO A 34 -9.97 4.06 -5.72
C PRO A 34 -10.99 2.96 -5.98
N ASP A 35 -11.36 2.75 -7.24
CA ASP A 35 -12.25 1.69 -7.73
C ASP A 35 -11.75 0.27 -7.41
N LEU A 36 -10.44 0.13 -7.27
CA LEU A 36 -9.81 -1.14 -6.96
C LEU A 36 -9.63 -1.36 -5.44
N ASN A 37 -9.87 -0.35 -4.60
CA ASN A 37 -9.67 -0.45 -3.15
C ASN A 37 -10.92 -1.05 -2.47
N PRO A 38 -10.85 -2.27 -1.90
CA PRO A 38 -12.01 -2.91 -1.28
C PRO A 38 -12.56 -2.14 -0.08
N ILE A 39 -11.74 -1.28 0.54
CA ILE A 39 -12.17 -0.42 1.65
C ILE A 39 -13.16 0.64 1.19
N GLU A 40 -13.05 1.16 -0.03
CA GLU A 40 -14.01 2.15 -0.56
C GLU A 40 -15.41 1.57 -0.73
N HIS A 41 -15.54 0.25 -0.94
CA HIS A 41 -16.84 -0.44 -0.99
C HIS A 41 -17.41 -0.79 0.38
N LEU A 42 -16.60 -0.70 1.44
CA LEU A 42 -16.99 -1.04 2.82
C LEU A 42 -17.43 0.18 3.63
N TRP A 43 -17.03 1.39 3.21
CA TRP A 43 -17.48 2.67 3.76
C TRP A 43 -18.90 3.03 3.29
#